data_AF-L8GV18-F1
#
_entry.id   AF-L8GV18-F1
#
_cell.length_a   1.000
_cell.length_b   1.000
_cell.length_c   1.000
_cell.angle_alpha   90.00
_cell.angle_beta   90.00
_cell.angle_gamma   90.00
#
_symmetry.space_group_name_H-M   'P 1'
#
loop_
_entity.id
_entity.type
_entity.pdbx_description
1 polymer ?
#
loop_
_entity_poly.entity_id
_entity_poly.type
_entity_poly.pdbx_seq_one_letter_code
_entity_poly.pdbx_strand_id
1 'polypeptide(L)'
;MENGAGVAPNSAMHVVDPDYQGLRQEELEEAEYAETIIALEQAFLEDIRREEQSLVDQYFEEVRRFEEEQIQDAIDRYVPEEEGEEAQDEVNLSYVRHRLGETITQHSQRCGAGPGFALRQEPLSGTVMLCMACEACNTLDVVL
;
A
#
# COMPACT_ATOMS: atom_id res chain seq x y z
N MET A 1 -68.69 58.30 -46.43
CA MET A 1 -67.49 58.57 -47.23
C MET A 1 -66.36 58.76 -46.23
N GLU A 2 -65.97 57.71 -45.52
CA GLU A 2 -64.95 56.72 -45.92
C GLU A 2 -63.67 57.39 -46.43
N ASN A 3 -62.59 57.23 -45.65
CA ASN A 3 -61.30 56.75 -46.15
C ASN A 3 -60.43 56.38 -44.94
N GLY A 4 -60.46 55.09 -44.59
CA GLY A 4 -59.47 54.47 -43.72
C GLY A 4 -58.17 54.27 -44.48
N ALA A 5 -57.08 54.81 -43.97
CA ALA A 5 -55.73 54.48 -44.43
C ALA A 5 -55.24 53.27 -43.62
N GLY A 6 -55.51 52.07 -44.15
CA GLY A 6 -54.85 50.85 -43.70
C GLY A 6 -53.38 50.91 -44.10
N VAL A 7 -52.49 50.98 -43.12
CA VAL A 7 -51.05 50.80 -43.34
C VAL A 7 -50.80 49.29 -43.38
N ALA A 8 -50.49 48.77 -44.56
CA ALA A 8 -50.07 47.38 -44.74
C ALA A 8 -48.75 47.14 -43.98
N PRO A 9 -48.59 46.00 -43.29
CA PRO A 9 -47.28 45.65 -42.74
C PRO A 9 -46.34 45.34 -43.91
N ASN A 10 -45.23 46.06 -44.00
CA ASN A 10 -44.11 45.67 -44.84
C ASN A 10 -43.60 44.31 -44.32
N SER A 11 -44.01 43.22 -44.97
CA SER A 11 -43.29 41.96 -44.91
C SER A 11 -41.93 42.19 -45.56
N ALA A 12 -40.94 42.54 -44.74
CA ALA A 12 -39.55 42.47 -45.13
C ALA A 12 -39.24 41.00 -45.43
N MET A 13 -39.22 40.68 -46.72
CA MET A 13 -38.76 39.39 -47.23
C MET A 13 -37.28 39.29 -46.84
N HIS A 14 -36.98 38.55 -45.76
CA HIS A 14 -35.63 38.20 -45.38
C HIS A 14 -35.05 37.34 -46.49
N VAL A 15 -34.40 37.97 -47.47
CA VAL A 15 -33.50 37.28 -48.39
C VAL A 15 -32.29 36.89 -47.56
N VAL A 16 -32.32 35.67 -47.04
CA VAL A 16 -31.11 35.07 -46.48
C VAL A 16 -30.21 34.80 -47.66
N ASP A 17 -29.12 35.56 -47.74
CA ASP A 17 -28.11 35.41 -48.78
C ASP A 17 -27.62 33.95 -48.79
N PRO A 18 -27.77 33.20 -49.91
CA PRO A 18 -27.34 31.80 -50.00
C PRO A 18 -25.87 31.61 -49.66
N ASP A 19 -25.04 32.62 -49.94
CA ASP A 19 -23.60 32.59 -49.63
C ASP A 19 -23.36 32.58 -48.11
N TYR A 20 -24.26 33.16 -47.32
CA TYR A 20 -24.23 33.13 -45.85
C TYR A 20 -24.77 31.83 -45.24
N GLN A 21 -25.43 30.97 -46.03
CA GLN A 21 -25.82 29.62 -45.59
C GLN A 21 -24.67 28.63 -45.81
N GLY A 22 -23.92 28.77 -46.91
CA GLY A 22 -22.73 27.94 -47.18
C GLY A 22 -21.63 28.11 -46.14
N LEU A 23 -21.32 29.36 -45.76
CA LEU A 23 -20.30 29.65 -44.74
C LEU A 23 -20.61 29.03 -43.37
N ARG A 24 -21.90 29.01 -42.97
CA ARG A 24 -22.32 28.36 -41.71
C ARG A 24 -22.26 26.84 -41.76
N GLN A 25 -22.35 26.25 -42.95
CA GLN A 25 -22.26 24.81 -43.13
C GLN A 25 -20.81 24.34 -43.11
N GLU A 26 -19.90 25.11 -43.72
CA GLU A 26 -18.45 24.88 -43.67
C GLU A 26 -17.92 24.99 -42.22
N GLU A 27 -18.35 26.01 -41.46
CA GLU A 27 -18.02 26.14 -40.03
C GLU A 27 -18.53 24.97 -39.17
N LEU A 28 -19.68 24.38 -39.52
CA LEU A 28 -20.23 23.21 -38.81
C LEU A 28 -19.45 21.93 -39.15
N GLU A 29 -19.10 21.73 -40.42
CA GLU A 29 -18.27 20.60 -40.86
C GLU A 29 -16.87 20.68 -40.22
N GLU A 30 -16.24 21.87 -40.18
CA GLU A 30 -14.97 22.07 -39.48
C GLU A 30 -15.06 21.76 -37.99
N ALA A 31 -16.16 22.13 -37.33
CA ALA A 31 -16.39 21.80 -35.92
C ALA A 31 -16.52 20.28 -35.70
N GLU A 32 -17.26 19.57 -36.55
CA GLU A 32 -17.38 18.10 -36.49
C GLU A 32 -16.02 17.40 -36.72
N TYR A 33 -15.21 17.91 -37.65
CA TYR A 33 -13.84 17.42 -37.85
C TYR A 33 -12.96 17.66 -36.62
N ALA A 34 -13.04 18.84 -36.01
CA ALA A 34 -12.29 19.16 -34.80
C ALA A 34 -12.69 18.25 -33.63
N GLU A 35 -13.98 18.00 -33.45
CA GLU A 35 -14.48 17.06 -32.43
C GLU A 35 -13.97 15.63 -32.66
N THR A 36 -13.93 15.20 -33.92
CA THR A 36 -13.40 13.87 -34.27
C THR A 36 -11.91 13.76 -33.99
N ILE A 37 -11.12 14.79 -34.30
CA ILE A 37 -9.69 14.84 -34.00
C ILE A 37 -9.46 14.76 -32.48
N ILE A 38 -10.20 15.54 -31.70
CA ILE A 38 -10.09 15.52 -30.23
C ILE A 38 -10.44 14.14 -29.68
N ALA A 39 -11.50 13.50 -30.19
CA ALA A 39 -11.89 12.16 -29.76
C ALA A 39 -10.81 11.11 -30.08
N LEU A 40 -10.19 11.20 -31.26
CA LEU A 40 -9.07 10.32 -31.63
C LEU A 40 -7.85 10.54 -30.74
N GLU A 41 -7.47 11.80 -30.49
CA GLU A 41 -6.36 12.12 -29.58
C GLU A 41 -6.59 11.57 -28.17
N GLN A 42 -7.81 11.70 -27.64
CA GLN A 42 -8.17 11.15 -26.35
C GLN A 42 -8.06 9.62 -26.32
N ALA A 43 -8.56 8.94 -27.37
CA ALA A 43 -8.45 7.49 -27.48
C ALA A 43 -6.98 7.01 -27.54
N PHE A 44 -6.13 7.70 -28.32
CA PHE A 44 -4.70 7.38 -28.38
C PHE A 44 -4.02 7.58 -27.03
N LEU A 45 -4.33 8.66 -26.30
CA LEU A 45 -3.76 8.91 -24.98
C LEU A 45 -4.21 7.86 -23.95
N GLU A 46 -5.45 7.40 -24.03
CA GLU A 46 -5.96 6.34 -23.17
C GLU A 46 -5.28 5.00 -23.45
N ASP A 47 -5.08 4.67 -24.73
CA ASP A 47 -4.35 3.47 -25.14
C ASP A 47 -2.90 3.48 -24.65
N ILE A 48 -2.20 4.61 -24.78
CA ILE A 48 -0.82 4.77 -24.26
C ILE A 48 -0.80 4.56 -22.75
N ARG A 49 -1.70 5.22 -22.00
CA ARG A 49 -1.77 5.07 -20.54
C ARG A 49 -2.04 3.64 -20.12
N ARG A 50 -2.91 2.93 -20.84
CA ARG A 50 -3.20 1.52 -20.58
C ARG A 50 -1.96 0.65 -20.78
N GLU A 51 -1.21 0.89 -21.86
CA GLU A 51 0.03 0.15 -22.13
C GLU A 51 1.12 0.45 -21.09
N GLU A 52 1.30 1.71 -20.72
CA GLU A 52 2.21 2.11 -19.64
C GLU A 52 1.86 1.43 -18.31
N GLN A 53 0.58 1.43 -17.93
CA GLN A 53 0.14 0.76 -16.71
C GLN A 53 0.40 -0.74 -16.77
N SER A 54 0.14 -1.39 -17.91
CA SER A 54 0.43 -2.81 -18.10
C SER A 54 1.92 -3.13 -17.94
N LEU A 55 2.81 -2.27 -18.45
CA LEU A 55 4.26 -2.47 -18.31
C LEU A 55 4.72 -2.30 -16.87
N VAL A 56 4.15 -1.32 -16.16
CA VAL A 56 4.42 -1.09 -14.74
C VAL A 56 3.98 -2.30 -13.91
N ASP A 57 2.79 -2.83 -14.17
CA ASP A 57 2.28 -4.01 -13.44
C ASP A 57 3.15 -5.26 -13.70
N GLN A 58 3.58 -5.46 -14.94
CA GLN A 58 4.51 -6.54 -15.28
C GLN A 58 5.85 -6.41 -14.54
N TYR A 59 6.42 -5.20 -14.53
CA TYR A 59 7.68 -4.94 -13.82
C TYR A 59 7.54 -5.21 -12.31
N PHE A 60 6.45 -4.77 -11.69
CA PHE A 60 6.24 -5.02 -10.26
C PHE A 60 6.10 -6.50 -9.93
N GLU A 61 5.44 -7.27 -10.79
CA GLU A 61 5.29 -8.71 -10.56
C GLU A 61 6.61 -9.46 -10.75
N GLU A 62 7.43 -9.08 -11.73
CA GLU A 62 8.78 -9.63 -11.93
C GLU A 62 9.70 -9.32 -10.75
N VAL A 63 9.69 -8.08 -10.26
CA VAL A 63 10.48 -7.67 -9.08
C VAL A 63 10.02 -8.44 -7.85
N ARG A 64 8.71 -8.53 -7.60
CA ARG A 64 8.18 -9.30 -6.45
C ARG A 64 8.62 -10.75 -6.51
N ARG A 65 8.51 -11.40 -7.68
CA ARG A 65 8.92 -12.78 -7.85
C ARG A 65 10.42 -12.96 -7.57
N PHE A 66 11.26 -12.04 -8.03
CA PHE A 66 12.70 -12.08 -7.76
C PHE A 66 13.01 -11.92 -6.27
N GLU A 67 12.31 -11.02 -5.57
CA GLU A 67 12.44 -10.86 -4.12
C GLU A 67 12.00 -12.11 -3.37
N GLU A 68 10.88 -12.73 -3.76
CA GLU A 68 10.41 -13.99 -3.19
C GLU A 68 11.41 -15.13 -3.41
N GLU A 69 11.98 -15.26 -4.61
CA GLU A 69 13.02 -16.25 -4.91
C GLU A 69 14.27 -16.04 -4.04
N GLN A 70 14.70 -14.78 -3.81
CA GLN A 70 15.84 -14.51 -2.93
C GLN A 70 15.55 -14.76 -1.45
N ILE A 71 14.32 -14.47 -1.00
CA ILE A 71 13.89 -14.80 0.36
C ILE A 71 13.86 -16.32 0.53
N GLN A 72 13.34 -17.07 -0.44
CA GLN A 72 13.29 -18.52 -0.38
C GLN A 72 14.70 -19.13 -0.38
N ASP A 73 15.61 -18.66 -1.25
CA ASP A 73 17.02 -19.10 -1.24
C ASP A 73 17.71 -18.81 0.10
N ALA A 74 17.41 -17.66 0.72
CA ALA A 74 17.89 -17.35 2.04
C ALA A 74 17.32 -18.29 3.11
N ILE A 75 16.02 -18.60 3.05
CA ILE A 75 15.38 -19.58 3.96
C ILE A 75 16.05 -20.93 3.80
N ASP A 76 16.17 -21.46 2.58
CA ASP A 76 16.76 -22.77 2.31
C ASP A 76 18.23 -22.85 2.77
N ARG A 77 18.94 -21.72 2.75
CA ARG A 77 20.34 -21.63 3.21
C ARG A 77 20.50 -21.57 4.73
N TYR A 78 19.57 -20.92 5.43
CA TYR A 78 19.68 -20.64 6.87
C TYR A 78 18.77 -21.50 7.74
N VAL A 79 17.78 -22.16 7.15
CA VAL A 79 16.89 -23.14 7.77
C VAL A 79 17.21 -24.49 7.14
N PRO A 80 18.14 -25.27 7.70
CA PRO A 80 18.34 -26.63 7.21
C PRO A 80 17.02 -27.40 7.31
N GLU A 81 16.66 -28.13 6.26
CA GLU A 81 15.57 -29.11 6.31
C GLU A 81 15.93 -30.16 7.37
N GLU A 82 15.41 -30.00 8.58
CA GLU A 82 15.52 -31.03 9.61
C GLU A 82 14.65 -32.22 9.19
N GLU A 83 15.22 -33.12 8.39
CA GLU A 83 14.78 -34.52 8.36
C GLU A 83 15.12 -35.15 9.72
N GLY A 84 14.22 -35.03 10.69
CA GLY A 84 14.35 -35.80 11.93
C GLY A 84 13.72 -35.16 13.15
N GLU A 85 12.60 -35.75 13.55
CA GLU A 85 11.98 -35.69 14.88
C GLU A 85 11.60 -34.29 15.39
N GLU A 86 10.31 -34.15 15.73
CA GLU A 86 9.76 -33.05 16.52
C GLU A 86 10.42 -32.99 17.91
N ALA A 87 11.69 -32.59 17.99
CA ALA A 87 12.26 -32.00 19.18
C ALA A 87 11.86 -30.53 19.16
N GLN A 88 10.55 -30.29 19.29
CA GLN A 88 10.04 -29.05 19.84
C GLN A 88 10.63 -28.90 21.24
N ASP A 89 11.84 -28.36 21.34
CA ASP A 89 12.32 -27.66 22.53
C ASP A 89 11.56 -26.31 22.58
N GLU A 90 10.22 -26.41 22.56
CA GLU A 90 9.32 -25.28 22.71
C GLU A 90 9.53 -24.74 24.12
N VAL A 91 10.36 -23.71 24.22
CA VAL A 91 10.44 -22.88 25.43
C VAL A 91 9.01 -22.47 25.75
N ASN A 92 8.43 -23.07 26.78
CA ASN A 92 7.04 -22.82 27.16
C ASN A 92 6.92 -21.36 27.65
N LEU A 93 6.61 -20.45 26.73
CA LEU A 93 6.53 -19.01 27.00
C LEU A 93 5.49 -18.68 28.08
N SER A 94 4.48 -19.53 28.24
CA SER A 94 3.50 -19.41 29.33
C SER A 94 4.15 -19.67 30.70
N TYR A 95 4.99 -20.70 30.80
CA TYR A 95 5.79 -20.97 31.99
C TYR A 95 6.80 -19.85 32.27
N VAL A 96 7.51 -19.37 31.25
CA VAL A 96 8.45 -18.24 31.36
C VAL A 96 7.76 -17.00 31.93
N ARG A 97 6.61 -16.63 31.34
CA ARG A 97 5.83 -15.47 31.78
C ARG A 97 5.33 -15.63 33.21
N HIS A 98 4.88 -16.82 33.59
CA HIS A 98 4.44 -17.10 34.95
C HIS A 98 5.60 -16.95 35.94
N ARG A 99 6.75 -17.59 35.67
CA ARG A 99 7.94 -17.52 36.53
C ARG A 99 8.47 -16.11 36.70
N LEU A 100 8.51 -15.32 35.62
CA LEU A 100 8.87 -13.89 35.68
C LEU A 100 7.92 -13.10 36.58
N GLY A 101 6.61 -13.33 36.44
CA GLY A 101 5.60 -12.70 37.28
C GLY A 101 5.80 -13.01 38.76
N GLU A 102 6.08 -14.27 39.09
CA GLU A 102 6.37 -14.70 40.46
C GLU A 102 7.64 -14.03 41.02
N THR A 103 8.74 -14.05 40.28
CA THR A 103 10.02 -13.49 40.75
C THR A 103 9.93 -11.98 40.96
N ILE A 104 9.30 -11.25 40.04
CA ILE A 104 9.07 -9.80 40.18
C ILE A 104 8.17 -9.52 41.38
N THR A 105 7.11 -10.30 41.57
CA THR A 105 6.17 -10.12 42.69
C THR A 105 6.86 -10.37 44.03
N GLN A 106 7.65 -11.43 44.14
CA GLN A 106 8.42 -11.74 45.35
C GLN A 106 9.48 -10.67 45.65
N HIS A 107 10.15 -10.17 44.62
CA HIS A 107 11.12 -9.09 44.76
C HIS A 107 10.48 -7.78 45.23
N SER A 108 9.37 -7.37 44.60
CA SER A 108 8.70 -6.09 44.89
C SER A 108 8.13 -6.00 46.31
N GLN A 109 7.86 -7.15 46.95
CA GLN A 109 7.50 -7.19 48.37
C GLN A 109 8.63 -6.78 49.32
N ARG A 110 9.89 -6.88 48.87
CA ARG A 110 11.10 -6.65 49.69
C ARG A 110 11.88 -5.42 49.26
N CYS A 111 11.78 -5.04 47.99
CA CYS A 111 12.57 -3.97 47.40
C CYS A 111 11.68 -3.10 46.49
N GLY A 112 11.69 -1.79 46.73
CA GLY A 112 10.96 -0.81 45.92
C GLY A 112 11.64 -0.44 44.60
N ALA A 113 12.87 -0.91 44.38
CA ALA A 113 13.56 -0.73 43.10
C ALA A 113 13.08 -1.76 42.08
N GLY A 114 13.09 -1.42 40.79
CA GLY A 114 12.82 -2.38 39.73
C GLY A 114 13.98 -3.37 39.58
N PRO A 115 13.72 -4.68 39.41
CA PRO A 115 14.76 -5.62 39.03
C PRO A 115 15.16 -5.42 37.55
N GLY A 116 16.44 -5.66 37.24
CA GLY A 116 16.97 -5.77 35.89
C GLY A 116 17.02 -7.24 35.43
N PHE A 117 17.05 -7.45 34.11
CA PHE A 117 17.13 -8.78 33.51
C PHE A 117 18.28 -8.84 32.52
N ALA A 118 18.99 -9.95 32.51
CA ALA A 118 20.09 -10.20 31.58
C ALA A 118 20.12 -11.67 31.17
N LEU A 119 20.46 -11.92 29.90
CA LEU A 119 20.78 -13.25 29.42
C LEU A 119 22.25 -13.54 29.70
N ARG A 120 22.54 -14.68 30.33
CA ARG A 120 23.92 -15.15 30.55
C ARG A 120 24.11 -16.48 29.87
N GLN A 121 25.12 -16.55 29.02
CA GLN A 121 25.52 -17.82 28.41
C GLN A 121 26.54 -18.51 29.32
N GLU A 122 26.27 -19.76 29.66
CA GLU A 122 27.22 -20.58 30.40
C GLU A 122 28.33 -21.07 29.46
N PRO A 123 29.61 -20.80 29.75
CA PRO A 123 30.71 -21.04 28.81
C PRO A 123 30.94 -22.51 28.44
N LEU A 124 30.51 -23.45 29.29
CA LEU A 124 30.79 -24.88 29.15
C LEU A 124 29.65 -25.65 28.48
N SER A 125 28.40 -25.25 28.73
CA SER A 125 27.20 -25.91 28.19
C SER A 125 26.66 -25.20 26.95
N GLY A 126 27.03 -23.94 26.73
CA GLY A 126 26.43 -23.09 25.70
C GLY A 126 25.00 -22.66 26.02
N THR A 127 24.44 -23.10 27.16
CA THR A 127 23.08 -22.80 27.60
C THR A 127 22.94 -21.32 27.93
N VAL A 128 21.84 -20.73 27.47
CA VAL A 128 21.49 -19.33 27.76
C VAL A 128 20.49 -19.32 28.91
N MET A 129 20.87 -18.71 30.02
CA MET A 129 20.02 -18.51 31.19
C MET A 129 19.47 -17.10 31.24
N LEU A 130 18.22 -16.95 31.67
CA LEU A 130 17.62 -15.65 31.99
C LEU A 130 17.80 -15.37 33.48
N CYS A 131 18.60 -14.37 33.82
CA CYS A 131 18.82 -13.96 35.20
C CYS A 131 18.08 -12.67 35.53
N MET A 132 17.48 -12.63 36.72
CA MET A 132 16.99 -11.41 37.36
C MET A 132 18.06 -10.92 38.35
N ALA A 133 18.42 -9.64 38.28
CA ALA A 133 19.35 -9.02 39.22
C ALA A 133 18.82 -7.66 39.68
N CYS A 134 18.97 -7.34 40.98
CA CYS A 134 18.66 -6.01 41.48
C CYS A 134 19.85 -5.41 42.22
N GLU A 135 20.35 -4.27 41.74
CA GLU A 135 21.51 -3.57 42.32
C GLU A 135 21.21 -2.98 43.71
N ALA A 136 19.94 -2.67 44.01
CA ALA A 136 19.56 -2.05 45.28
C ALA A 136 19.60 -3.05 46.46
N CYS A 137 19.21 -4.30 46.22
CA CYS A 137 19.13 -5.34 47.25
C CYS A 137 20.12 -6.50 47.03
N ASN A 138 20.95 -6.43 45.98
CA ASN A 138 21.89 -7.46 45.55
C ASN A 138 21.26 -8.86 45.38
N THR A 139 19.96 -8.92 45.05
CA THR A 139 19.30 -10.18 44.75
C THR A 139 19.68 -10.64 43.34
N LEU A 140 20.03 -11.92 43.20
CA LEU A 140 20.27 -12.60 41.93
C LEU A 140 19.44 -13.88 41.91
N ASP A 141 18.63 -14.07 40.87
CA ASP A 141 17.81 -15.26 40.70
C ASP A 141 17.87 -15.75 39.24
N VAL A 142 17.75 -17.06 39.05
CA VAL A 142 17.72 -17.71 37.74
C VAL A 142 16.27 -18.01 37.40
N VAL A 143 15.77 -17.38 36.35
CA VAL A 143 14.39 -17.52 35.91
C VAL A 143 14.24 -18.78 35.06
N LEU A 144 15.21 -19.02 34.17
CA LEU A 144 15.33 -20.14 33.22
C LEU A 144 16.80 -20.43 32.92
#